data_AF-A0A2J5NXX8-F1
#
_entry.id   AF-A0A2J5NXX8-F1
#
_cell.length_a   1.000
_cell.length_b   1.000
_cell.length_c   1.000
_cell.angle_alpha   90.00
_cell.angle_beta   90.00
_cell.angle_gamma   90.00
#
_symmetry.space_group_name_H-M   'P 1'
#
loop_
_entity.id
_entity.type
_entity.pdbx_description
1 polymer ?
#
loop_
_entity_poly.entity_id
_entity_poly.type
_entity_poly.pdbx_seq_one_letter_code
_entity_poly.pdbx_strand_id
1 'polypeptide(L)'
;FQGIVHVMGPEQGVTLPGMTIVCGDSHTATHGAFGALAFGIGTSEVEHVLATQTLKQGRAKTMKIEVKGKAAPGITAKDIVLAIIGKTGSAGGTGHVVEFCGEAIRDLSMEGRMTLCNMAIEMGAKAGLVAPDQTTFDYVKGRLHAPKGKDFDEAVAWWKTLTTDDGATFDSVVTLQAEEIAPQVTWGTNPGQVISVTDIIPDPASFTDPVERASAEKALAYMGLKSGVPLTDVAIDKVFIGSCTNSRIEDLRAAAEIAKGCKVAPGVQALVVPGSG
;
A
#
# COMPACT_ATOMS: atom_id res chain seq x y z
N PHE A 1 -5.92 12.31 20.49
CA PHE A 1 -5.45 11.10 19.76
C PHE A 1 -3.96 11.25 19.47
N GLN A 2 -3.16 10.22 19.69
CA GLN A 2 -1.71 10.22 19.44
C GLN A 2 -1.36 9.01 18.57
N GLY A 3 -0.51 9.18 17.56
CA GLY A 3 -0.13 8.13 16.63
C GLY A 3 0.06 8.67 15.21
N ILE A 4 0.41 7.78 14.29
CA ILE A 4 0.54 8.07 12.87
C ILE A 4 -0.85 8.38 12.30
N VAL A 5 -1.00 9.52 11.60
CA VAL A 5 -2.30 10.04 11.13
C VAL A 5 -3.09 9.02 10.31
N HIS A 6 -2.42 8.28 9.42
CA HIS A 6 -3.03 7.27 8.55
C HIS A 6 -3.41 5.96 9.26
N VAL A 7 -2.97 5.77 10.50
CA VAL A 7 -3.37 4.66 11.38
C VAL A 7 -4.50 5.13 12.29
N MET A 8 -4.33 6.29 12.91
CA MET A 8 -5.30 6.86 13.84
C MET A 8 -6.65 7.16 13.19
N GLY A 9 -6.67 7.73 11.98
CA GLY A 9 -7.93 8.08 11.31
C GLY A 9 -8.89 6.87 11.17
N PRO A 10 -8.43 5.77 10.55
CA PRO A 10 -9.17 4.51 10.47
C PRO A 10 -9.56 3.95 11.85
N GLU A 11 -8.63 3.89 12.80
CA GLU A 11 -8.89 3.32 14.14
C GLU A 11 -9.94 4.08 14.94
N GLN A 12 -10.05 5.40 14.73
CA GLN A 12 -11.04 6.24 15.37
C GLN A 12 -12.40 6.25 14.64
N GLY A 13 -12.46 5.67 13.44
CA GLY A 13 -13.67 5.66 12.61
C GLY A 13 -13.98 6.99 11.94
N VAL A 14 -12.98 7.84 11.71
CA VAL A 14 -13.16 9.09 10.93
C VAL A 14 -12.99 8.88 9.43
N THR A 15 -12.41 7.75 9.03
CA THR A 15 -12.34 7.32 7.63
C THR A 15 -13.53 6.44 7.32
N LEU A 16 -14.42 6.93 6.45
CA LEU A 16 -15.63 6.23 6.04
C LEU A 16 -15.68 6.09 4.50
N PRO A 17 -16.33 5.04 3.98
CA PRO A 17 -16.52 4.89 2.54
C PRO A 17 -17.22 6.08 1.88
N GLY A 18 -16.81 6.39 0.65
CA GLY A 18 -17.38 7.47 -0.17
C GLY A 18 -16.93 8.88 0.21
N MET A 19 -16.10 9.04 1.24
CA MET A 19 -15.51 10.34 1.57
C MET A 19 -14.47 10.78 0.53
N THR A 20 -14.28 12.09 0.40
CA THR A 20 -13.03 12.66 -0.15
C THR A 20 -12.17 13.12 1.01
N ILE A 21 -10.94 12.61 1.11
CA ILE A 21 -10.05 12.86 2.24
C ILE A 21 -8.71 13.42 1.73
N VAL A 22 -8.29 14.55 2.26
CA VAL A 22 -7.01 15.17 1.91
C VAL A 22 -6.24 15.53 3.18
N CYS A 23 -4.93 15.34 3.14
CA CYS A 23 -4.02 15.72 4.22
C CYS A 23 -2.70 16.21 3.60
N GLY A 24 -1.94 16.99 4.37
CA GLY A 24 -0.61 17.49 3.99
C GLY A 24 0.48 16.42 3.93
N ASP A 25 0.12 15.19 3.57
CA ASP A 25 0.97 14.00 3.56
C ASP A 25 0.63 13.11 2.35
N SER A 26 1.63 12.63 1.64
CA SER A 26 1.45 11.83 0.42
C SER A 26 0.66 10.54 0.66
N HIS A 27 0.90 9.87 1.78
CA HIS A 27 0.34 8.55 2.10
C HIS A 27 -1.11 8.61 2.60
N THR A 28 -1.77 9.76 2.48
CA THR A 28 -3.23 9.91 2.64
C THR A 28 -4.01 8.91 1.78
N ALA A 29 -3.41 8.43 0.69
CA ALA A 29 -3.94 7.32 -0.12
C ALA A 29 -4.31 6.06 0.69
N THR A 30 -3.71 5.85 1.87
CA THR A 30 -4.08 4.79 2.83
C THR A 30 -5.60 4.68 3.03
N HIS A 31 -6.29 5.82 3.13
CA HIS A 31 -7.72 5.86 3.41
C HIS A 31 -8.58 5.33 2.24
N GLY A 32 -8.03 5.20 1.04
CA GLY A 32 -8.75 4.61 -0.09
C GLY A 32 -9.01 3.12 0.06
N ALA A 33 -8.39 2.45 1.03
CA ALA A 33 -8.76 1.10 1.46
C ALA A 33 -10.23 0.96 1.92
N PHE A 34 -10.86 2.08 2.27
CA PHE A 34 -12.26 2.17 2.68
C PHE A 34 -13.19 2.54 1.52
N GLY A 35 -12.69 2.65 0.29
CA GLY A 35 -13.46 3.21 -0.83
C GLY A 35 -13.62 4.74 -0.74
N ALA A 36 -12.70 5.43 -0.07
CA ALA A 36 -12.64 6.88 -0.01
C ALA A 36 -11.66 7.44 -1.05
N LEU A 37 -12.02 8.49 -1.79
CA LEU A 37 -11.07 9.17 -2.66
C LEU A 37 -10.10 9.99 -1.81
N ALA A 38 -8.93 9.42 -1.54
CA ALA A 38 -7.98 9.99 -0.60
C ALA A 38 -6.60 10.25 -1.22
N PHE A 39 -6.06 11.45 -1.05
CA PHE A 39 -4.78 11.84 -1.64
C PHE A 39 -4.10 12.98 -0.87
N GLY A 40 -2.76 13.00 -0.94
CA GLY A 40 -1.95 14.06 -0.34
C GLY A 40 -2.05 15.37 -1.10
N ILE A 41 -1.94 16.49 -0.37
CA ILE A 41 -1.98 17.85 -0.91
C ILE A 41 -0.87 18.72 -0.31
N GLY A 42 -0.53 19.82 -0.98
CA GLY A 42 0.48 20.76 -0.49
C GLY A 42 -0.04 21.68 0.61
N THR A 43 0.86 22.34 1.36
CA THR A 43 0.50 23.23 2.48
C THR A 43 -0.49 24.33 2.07
N SER A 44 -0.32 24.97 0.90
CA SER A 44 -1.25 25.99 0.42
C SER A 44 -2.63 25.43 0.06
N GLU A 45 -2.70 24.18 -0.39
CA GLU A 45 -3.97 23.50 -0.63
C GLU A 45 -4.66 23.14 0.69
N VAL A 46 -3.91 22.79 1.73
CA VAL A 46 -4.46 22.55 3.08
C VAL A 46 -5.16 23.81 3.60
N GLU A 47 -4.51 24.97 3.50
CA GLU A 47 -5.12 26.26 3.86
C GLU A 47 -6.43 26.48 3.09
N HIS A 48 -6.42 26.23 1.77
CA HIS A 48 -7.59 26.41 0.92
C HIS A 48 -8.74 25.49 1.34
N VAL A 49 -8.47 24.21 1.61
CA VAL A 49 -9.49 23.24 2.06
C VAL A 49 -10.04 23.66 3.42
N LEU A 50 -9.21 24.10 4.36
CA LEU A 50 -9.69 24.59 5.66
C LEU A 50 -10.56 25.85 5.53
N ALA A 51 -10.25 26.73 4.57
CA ALA A 51 -11.01 27.96 4.35
C ALA A 51 -12.32 27.74 3.58
N THR A 52 -12.35 26.83 2.60
CA THR A 52 -13.45 26.75 1.62
C THR A 52 -14.09 25.38 1.47
N GLN A 53 -13.47 24.32 2.01
CA GLN A 53 -13.87 22.92 1.78
C GLN A 53 -13.89 22.52 0.30
N THR A 54 -13.13 23.22 -0.55
CA THR A 54 -13.02 22.92 -1.98
C THR A 54 -11.56 22.84 -2.42
N LEU A 55 -11.32 22.15 -3.52
CA LEU A 55 -9.99 22.00 -4.09
C LEU A 55 -10.06 21.90 -5.61
N LYS A 56 -9.25 22.70 -6.32
CA LYS A 56 -9.14 22.61 -7.78
C LYS A 56 -8.29 21.40 -8.14
N GLN A 57 -8.86 20.44 -8.85
CA GLN A 57 -8.16 19.22 -9.26
C GLN A 57 -8.37 18.95 -10.75
N GLY A 58 -7.32 18.47 -11.41
CA GLY A 58 -7.44 17.89 -12.76
C GLY A 58 -8.12 16.52 -12.67
N ARG A 59 -8.91 16.17 -13.70
CA ARG A 59 -9.50 14.83 -13.80
C ARG A 59 -8.39 13.81 -13.99
N ALA A 60 -8.26 12.88 -13.04
CA ALA A 60 -7.32 11.77 -13.15
C ALA A 60 -7.84 10.72 -14.14
N LYS A 61 -6.92 10.00 -14.78
CA LYS A 61 -7.23 8.80 -15.55
C LYS A 61 -7.59 7.65 -14.61
N THR A 62 -8.34 6.66 -15.10
CA THR A 62 -8.71 5.47 -14.31
C THR A 62 -7.80 4.30 -14.63
N MET A 63 -7.24 3.66 -13.59
CA MET A 63 -6.46 2.45 -13.74
C MET A 63 -7.09 1.32 -12.92
N LYS A 64 -7.27 0.15 -13.53
CA LYS A 64 -7.66 -1.06 -12.83
C LYS A 64 -6.44 -1.95 -12.62
N ILE A 65 -6.19 -2.36 -11.39
CA ILE A 65 -5.19 -3.38 -11.06
C ILE A 65 -5.91 -4.58 -10.46
N GLU A 66 -5.99 -5.66 -11.25
CA GLU A 66 -6.70 -6.87 -10.90
C GLU A 66 -5.73 -7.98 -10.49
N VAL A 67 -5.81 -8.47 -9.26
CA VAL A 67 -5.00 -9.59 -8.75
C VAL A 67 -5.89 -10.82 -8.63
N LYS A 68 -5.74 -11.75 -9.57
CA LYS A 68 -6.61 -12.93 -9.74
C LYS A 68 -6.13 -14.12 -8.92
N GLY A 69 -7.07 -14.94 -8.46
CA GLY A 69 -6.79 -16.12 -7.66
C GLY A 69 -6.39 -15.79 -6.22
N LYS A 70 -5.88 -16.79 -5.51
CA LYS A 70 -5.50 -16.70 -4.10
C LYS A 70 -3.99 -16.62 -3.93
N ALA A 71 -3.56 -15.74 -3.03
CA ALA A 71 -2.16 -15.65 -2.67
C ALA A 71 -1.71 -16.92 -1.94
N ALA A 72 -0.46 -17.33 -2.17
CA ALA A 72 0.12 -18.48 -1.48
C ALA A 72 0.24 -18.22 0.05
N PRO A 73 0.27 -19.27 0.89
CA PRO A 73 0.49 -19.10 2.32
C PRO A 73 1.77 -18.30 2.62
N GLY A 74 1.66 -17.30 3.49
CA GLY A 74 2.77 -16.41 3.86
C GLY A 74 2.91 -15.17 2.99
N ILE A 75 2.21 -15.09 1.85
CA ILE A 75 2.14 -13.87 1.03
C ILE A 75 1.21 -12.86 1.70
N THR A 76 1.71 -11.62 1.83
CA THR A 76 1.01 -10.53 2.50
C THR A 76 0.62 -9.43 1.51
N ALA A 77 -0.16 -8.45 1.97
CA ALA A 77 -0.47 -7.26 1.18
C ALA A 77 0.80 -6.51 0.73
N LYS A 78 1.89 -6.56 1.51
CA LYS A 78 3.16 -5.94 1.17
C LYS A 78 3.77 -6.58 -0.07
N ASP A 79 3.74 -7.91 -0.13
CA ASP A 79 4.25 -8.66 -1.28
C ASP A 79 3.42 -8.39 -2.52
N ILE A 80 2.09 -8.36 -2.38
CA ILE A 80 1.18 -8.05 -3.50
C ILE A 80 1.45 -6.67 -4.07
N VAL A 81 1.54 -5.64 -3.24
CA VAL A 81 1.76 -4.27 -3.73
C VAL A 81 3.17 -4.09 -4.29
N LEU A 82 4.18 -4.74 -3.71
CA LEU A 82 5.53 -4.73 -4.29
C LEU A 82 5.57 -5.45 -5.64
N ALA A 83 4.89 -6.59 -5.81
CA ALA A 83 4.80 -7.26 -7.10
C ALA A 83 4.09 -6.38 -8.15
N ILE A 84 3.05 -5.65 -7.76
CA ILE A 84 2.41 -4.64 -8.60
C ILE A 84 3.41 -3.56 -9.01
N ILE A 85 4.09 -2.94 -8.05
CA ILE A 85 5.06 -1.87 -8.29
C ILE A 85 6.23 -2.36 -9.16
N GLY A 86 6.72 -3.58 -8.93
CA GLY A 86 7.77 -4.19 -9.75
C GLY A 86 7.33 -4.42 -11.20
N LYS A 87 6.05 -4.78 -11.41
CA LYS A 87 5.48 -4.96 -12.75
C LYS A 87 5.21 -3.64 -13.47
N THR A 88 4.78 -2.61 -12.75
CA THR A 88 4.39 -1.32 -13.36
C THR A 88 5.51 -0.28 -13.36
N GLY A 89 6.55 -0.48 -12.57
CA GLY A 89 7.56 0.51 -12.25
C GLY A 89 7.05 1.61 -11.30
N SER A 90 7.98 2.43 -10.81
CA SER A 90 7.70 3.52 -9.86
C SER A 90 6.90 4.68 -10.44
N ALA A 91 6.70 4.71 -11.76
CA ALA A 91 5.91 5.73 -12.45
C ALA A 91 4.65 5.16 -13.13
N GLY A 92 4.37 3.86 -12.97
CA GLY A 92 3.30 3.18 -13.71
C GLY A 92 1.89 3.72 -13.46
N GLY A 93 1.63 4.23 -12.26
CA GLY A 93 0.36 4.86 -11.87
C GLY A 93 0.28 6.36 -12.12
N THR A 94 1.33 7.01 -12.66
CA THR A 94 1.38 8.48 -12.80
C THR A 94 0.16 9.02 -13.53
N GLY A 95 -0.52 9.99 -12.90
CA GLY A 95 -1.73 10.62 -13.44
C GLY A 95 -3.02 9.81 -13.31
N HIS A 96 -2.97 8.64 -12.68
CA HIS A 96 -4.13 7.78 -12.46
C HIS A 96 -4.63 7.82 -11.02
N VAL A 97 -5.93 7.58 -10.88
CA VAL A 97 -6.51 6.98 -9.68
C VAL A 97 -6.68 5.50 -9.96
N VAL A 98 -6.24 4.68 -9.01
CA VAL A 98 -6.15 3.24 -9.16
C VAL A 98 -7.25 2.57 -8.37
N GLU A 99 -7.92 1.62 -8.98
CA GLU A 99 -8.80 0.66 -8.32
C GLU A 99 -8.09 -0.69 -8.24
N PHE A 100 -7.90 -1.17 -7.02
CA PHE A 100 -7.41 -2.52 -6.75
C PHE A 100 -8.59 -3.48 -6.58
N CYS A 101 -8.59 -4.56 -7.35
CA CYS A 101 -9.64 -5.56 -7.31
C CYS A 101 -9.11 -6.97 -7.55
N GLY A 102 -10.01 -7.95 -7.51
CA GLY A 102 -9.68 -9.37 -7.63
C GLY A 102 -9.79 -10.12 -6.31
N GLU A 103 -9.68 -11.45 -6.38
CA GLU A 103 -9.90 -12.35 -5.25
C GLU A 103 -8.87 -12.13 -4.14
N ALA A 104 -7.58 -12.06 -4.50
CA ALA A 104 -6.51 -11.81 -3.54
C ALA A 104 -6.69 -10.48 -2.77
N ILE A 105 -7.24 -9.44 -3.41
CA ILE A 105 -7.51 -8.15 -2.76
C ILE A 105 -8.70 -8.23 -1.80
N ARG A 106 -9.76 -8.94 -2.19
CA ARG A 106 -10.93 -9.16 -1.33
C ARG A 106 -10.59 -9.97 -0.08
N ASP A 107 -9.69 -10.95 -0.21
CA ASP A 107 -9.23 -11.81 0.88
C ASP A 107 -8.33 -11.08 1.89
N LEU A 108 -7.86 -9.87 1.58
CA LEU A 108 -7.10 -9.05 2.54
C LEU A 108 -7.98 -8.54 3.68
N SER A 109 -7.40 -8.46 4.88
CA SER A 109 -7.95 -7.68 5.98
C SER A 109 -8.00 -6.18 5.63
N MET A 110 -8.69 -5.38 6.43
CA MET A 110 -8.69 -3.93 6.24
C MET A 110 -7.28 -3.34 6.32
N GLU A 111 -6.44 -3.86 7.19
CA GLU A 111 -5.05 -3.45 7.34
C GLU A 111 -4.22 -3.83 6.12
N GLY A 112 -4.42 -5.02 5.57
CA GLY A 112 -3.82 -5.39 4.30
C GLY A 112 -4.21 -4.42 3.17
N ARG A 113 -5.49 -4.07 3.07
CA ARG A 113 -5.98 -3.07 2.10
C ARG A 113 -5.39 -1.69 2.34
N MET A 114 -5.24 -1.28 3.59
CA MET A 114 -4.59 -0.02 3.95
C MET A 114 -3.11 -0.01 3.55
N THR A 115 -2.38 -1.11 3.72
CA THR A 115 -0.99 -1.26 3.22
C THR A 115 -0.93 -1.14 1.70
N LEU A 116 -1.85 -1.81 0.99
CA LEU A 116 -1.96 -1.75 -0.46
C LEU A 116 -2.21 -0.33 -0.97
N CYS A 117 -3.22 0.36 -0.43
CA CYS A 117 -3.57 1.71 -0.85
C CYS A 117 -2.54 2.76 -0.42
N ASN A 118 -1.91 2.59 0.75
CA ASN A 118 -0.78 3.41 1.19
C ASN A 118 0.33 3.41 0.12
N MET A 119 0.65 2.22 -0.38
CA MET A 119 1.74 2.02 -1.32
C MET A 119 1.40 2.31 -2.80
N ALA A 120 0.19 2.79 -3.10
CA ALA A 120 -0.16 3.23 -4.45
C ALA A 120 0.69 4.44 -4.90
N ILE A 121 1.17 5.24 -3.95
CA ILE A 121 2.01 6.42 -4.22
C ILE A 121 3.40 6.02 -4.74
N GLU A 122 3.93 4.87 -4.33
CA GLU A 122 5.24 4.35 -4.71
C GLU A 122 5.32 3.95 -6.19
N MET A 123 4.17 3.70 -6.84
CA MET A 123 4.05 3.58 -8.30
C MET A 123 3.62 4.90 -8.97
N GLY A 124 3.58 6.01 -8.24
CA GLY A 124 3.23 7.33 -8.75
C GLY A 124 1.74 7.59 -8.91
N ALA A 125 0.86 6.70 -8.42
CA ALA A 125 -0.57 6.93 -8.48
C ALA A 125 -0.98 8.10 -7.58
N LYS A 126 -2.05 8.79 -7.95
CA LYS A 126 -2.62 9.87 -7.12
C LYS A 126 -3.33 9.33 -5.89
N ALA A 127 -4.07 8.23 -6.07
CA ALA A 127 -4.82 7.55 -5.04
C ALA A 127 -5.00 6.08 -5.42
N GLY A 128 -5.19 5.23 -4.42
CA GLY A 128 -5.52 3.82 -4.57
C GLY A 128 -6.81 3.50 -3.82
N LEU A 129 -7.74 2.80 -4.45
CA LEU A 129 -9.08 2.51 -3.95
C LEU A 129 -9.32 1.00 -3.89
N VAL A 130 -9.98 0.56 -2.83
CA VAL A 130 -10.62 -0.77 -2.76
C VAL A 130 -12.11 -0.55 -2.53
N ALA A 131 -12.95 -1.21 -3.31
CA ALA A 131 -14.40 -1.13 -3.13
C ALA A 131 -14.78 -1.63 -1.72
N PRO A 132 -15.62 -0.88 -0.99
CA PRO A 132 -16.00 -1.25 0.36
C PRO A 132 -16.90 -2.49 0.35
N ASP A 133 -16.64 -3.41 1.26
CA ASP A 133 -17.41 -4.65 1.41
C ASP A 133 -17.65 -4.97 2.89
N GLN A 134 -18.10 -6.18 3.18
CA GLN A 134 -18.39 -6.60 4.55
C GLN A 134 -17.19 -6.44 5.50
N THR A 135 -15.97 -6.72 5.01
CA THR A 135 -14.73 -6.52 5.78
C THR A 135 -14.56 -5.06 6.18
N THR A 136 -14.88 -4.13 5.29
CA THR A 136 -14.89 -2.69 5.58
C THR A 136 -15.96 -2.32 6.61
N PHE A 137 -17.17 -2.84 6.45
CA PHE A 137 -18.29 -2.50 7.34
C PHE A 137 -18.04 -3.01 8.76
N ASP A 138 -17.56 -4.24 8.88
CA ASP A 138 -17.25 -4.86 10.17
C ASP A 138 -16.13 -4.13 10.90
N TYR A 139 -15.11 -3.66 10.18
CA TYR A 139 -14.02 -2.88 10.76
C TYR A 139 -14.48 -1.52 11.30
N VAL A 140 -15.39 -0.84 10.59
CA VAL A 140 -15.91 0.49 10.96
C VAL A 140 -16.95 0.40 12.09
N LYS A 141 -17.66 -0.73 12.20
CA LYS A 141 -18.72 -0.92 13.18
C LYS A 141 -18.22 -0.71 14.61
N GLY A 142 -18.90 0.15 15.36
CA GLY A 142 -18.60 0.38 16.78
C GLY A 142 -17.37 1.27 17.04
N ARG A 143 -16.69 1.77 15.99
CA ARG A 143 -15.62 2.77 16.14
C ARG A 143 -16.19 4.08 16.70
N LEU A 144 -15.33 4.86 17.36
CA LEU A 144 -15.73 6.02 18.17
C LEU A 144 -16.57 7.03 17.37
N HIS A 145 -16.11 7.38 16.16
CA HIS A 145 -16.72 8.37 15.29
C HIS A 145 -17.53 7.78 14.12
N ALA A 146 -17.66 6.45 14.07
CA ALA A 146 -18.50 5.82 13.06
C ALA A 146 -20.00 6.05 13.37
N PRO A 147 -20.87 6.05 12.34
CA PRO A 147 -22.33 6.03 12.52
C PRO A 147 -22.76 4.88 13.44
N LYS A 148 -23.89 5.04 14.14
CA LYS A 148 -24.39 4.06 15.12
C LYS A 148 -25.87 3.78 14.90
N GLY A 149 -26.30 2.58 15.30
CA GLY A 149 -27.70 2.17 15.21
C GLY A 149 -28.22 2.31 13.77
N LYS A 150 -29.38 2.96 13.62
CA LYS A 150 -30.03 3.14 12.31
C LYS A 150 -29.16 3.88 11.29
N ASP A 151 -28.40 4.88 11.71
CA ASP A 151 -27.52 5.64 10.81
C ASP A 151 -26.41 4.75 10.23
N PHE A 152 -25.96 3.74 11.00
CA PHE A 152 -25.01 2.75 10.51
C PHE A 152 -25.64 1.83 9.47
N ASP A 153 -26.86 1.36 9.69
CA ASP A 153 -27.57 0.50 8.75
C ASP A 153 -27.84 1.22 7.42
N GLU A 154 -28.25 2.50 7.49
CA GLU A 154 -28.44 3.36 6.32
C GLU A 154 -27.11 3.64 5.59
N ALA A 155 -26.03 3.93 6.33
CA ALA A 155 -24.71 4.13 5.76
C ALA A 155 -24.21 2.86 5.05
N VAL A 156 -24.35 1.68 5.66
CA VAL A 156 -23.98 0.40 5.03
C VAL A 156 -24.80 0.13 3.77
N ALA A 157 -26.10 0.44 3.78
CA ALA A 157 -26.93 0.30 2.58
C ALA A 157 -26.42 1.16 1.42
N TRP A 158 -26.00 2.40 1.69
CA TRP A 158 -25.38 3.27 0.71
C TRP A 158 -23.96 2.81 0.32
N TRP A 159 -23.13 2.41 1.27
CA TRP A 159 -21.76 1.97 0.98
C TRP A 159 -21.71 0.75 0.07
N LYS A 160 -22.71 -0.15 0.15
CA LYS A 160 -22.87 -1.28 -0.78
C LYS A 160 -23.06 -0.87 -2.23
N THR A 161 -23.43 0.39 -2.51
CA THR A 161 -23.55 0.91 -3.88
C THR A 161 -22.25 1.53 -4.39
N LEU A 162 -21.20 1.62 -3.56
CA LEU A 162 -19.92 2.24 -3.92
C LEU A 162 -18.98 1.24 -4.60
N THR A 163 -19.51 0.46 -5.53
CA THR A 163 -18.77 -0.50 -6.34
C THR A 163 -18.74 -0.03 -7.78
N THR A 164 -17.73 -0.48 -8.52
CA THR A 164 -17.64 -0.22 -9.96
C THR A 164 -18.80 -0.87 -10.69
N ASP A 165 -19.43 -0.10 -11.58
CA ASP A 165 -20.57 -0.56 -12.38
C ASP A 165 -20.14 -1.66 -13.36
N ASP A 166 -21.07 -2.59 -13.63
CA ASP A 166 -20.88 -3.61 -14.66
C ASP A 166 -20.65 -2.94 -16.04
N GLY A 167 -19.56 -3.32 -16.71
CA GLY A 167 -19.19 -2.76 -18.01
C GLY A 167 -18.44 -1.42 -17.96
N ALA A 168 -18.07 -0.94 -16.77
CA ALA A 168 -17.21 0.23 -16.63
C ALA A 168 -15.87 0.05 -17.38
N THR A 169 -15.44 1.10 -18.07
CA THR A 169 -14.18 1.13 -18.80
C THR A 169 -13.10 1.86 -18.02
N PHE A 170 -11.87 1.39 -18.16
CA PHE A 170 -10.69 1.98 -17.52
C PHE A 170 -9.72 2.46 -18.59
N ASP A 171 -9.05 3.60 -18.35
CA ASP A 171 -8.00 4.10 -19.25
C ASP A 171 -6.80 3.14 -19.30
N SER A 172 -6.58 2.34 -18.25
CA SER A 172 -5.53 1.33 -18.19
C SER A 172 -5.93 0.14 -17.32
N VAL A 173 -5.46 -1.06 -17.68
CA VAL A 173 -5.71 -2.30 -16.94
C VAL A 173 -4.41 -3.07 -16.78
N VAL A 174 -4.10 -3.46 -15.55
CA VAL A 174 -2.98 -4.34 -15.19
C VAL A 174 -3.54 -5.57 -14.49
N THR A 175 -3.06 -6.76 -14.86
CA THR A 175 -3.49 -8.01 -14.24
C THR A 175 -2.28 -8.80 -13.73
N LEU A 176 -2.41 -9.35 -12.53
CA LEU A 176 -1.46 -10.28 -11.91
C LEU A 176 -2.18 -11.55 -11.47
N GLN A 177 -1.44 -12.66 -11.42
CA GLN A 177 -1.91 -13.89 -10.79
C GLN A 177 -1.33 -13.96 -9.38
N ALA A 178 -2.18 -14.11 -8.37
CA ALA A 178 -1.78 -14.10 -6.97
C ALA A 178 -0.86 -15.28 -6.61
N GLU A 179 -1.04 -16.42 -7.28
CA GLU A 179 -0.23 -17.63 -7.11
C GLU A 179 1.21 -17.51 -7.63
N GLU A 180 1.48 -16.53 -8.50
CA GLU A 180 2.82 -16.23 -9.01
C GLU A 180 3.60 -15.28 -8.10
N ILE A 181 2.94 -14.69 -7.08
CA ILE A 181 3.56 -13.72 -6.19
C ILE A 181 4.35 -14.47 -5.11
N ALA A 182 5.68 -14.36 -5.15
CA ALA A 182 6.58 -14.78 -4.09
C ALA A 182 6.78 -13.66 -3.05
N PRO A 183 7.39 -13.93 -1.88
CA PRO A 183 7.78 -12.86 -0.95
C PRO A 183 8.69 -11.84 -1.65
N GLN A 184 8.34 -10.55 -1.57
CA GLN A 184 8.97 -9.48 -2.36
C GLN A 184 9.83 -8.55 -1.51
N VAL A 185 10.81 -7.93 -2.14
CA VAL A 185 11.68 -6.93 -1.52
C VAL A 185 12.21 -5.94 -2.56
N THR A 186 12.32 -4.68 -2.16
CA THR A 186 13.01 -3.66 -2.95
C THR A 186 14.51 -3.70 -2.64
N TRP A 187 15.35 -4.04 -3.61
CA TRP A 187 16.80 -4.19 -3.41
C TRP A 187 17.59 -2.89 -3.59
N GLY A 188 17.01 -1.91 -4.27
CA GLY A 188 17.71 -0.69 -4.67
C GLY A 188 17.22 0.59 -3.99
N THR A 189 17.36 1.71 -4.69
CA THR A 189 17.08 3.06 -4.15
C THR A 189 15.77 3.67 -4.65
N ASN A 190 15.02 2.95 -5.47
CA ASN A 190 13.66 3.33 -5.84
C ASN A 190 12.68 2.17 -5.61
N PRO A 191 11.39 2.45 -5.35
CA PRO A 191 10.41 1.41 -5.04
C PRO A 191 10.14 0.41 -6.18
N GLY A 192 10.47 0.77 -7.43
CA GLY A 192 10.31 -0.08 -8.61
C GLY A 192 11.36 -1.19 -8.73
N GLN A 193 12.47 -1.11 -7.99
CA GLN A 193 13.53 -2.10 -7.99
C GLN A 193 13.18 -3.28 -7.09
N VAL A 194 12.17 -4.06 -7.51
CA VAL A 194 11.60 -5.19 -6.77
C VAL A 194 12.13 -6.51 -7.32
N ILE A 195 12.47 -7.43 -6.42
CA ILE A 195 12.73 -8.84 -6.73
C ILE A 195 12.08 -9.72 -5.64
N SER A 196 11.97 -11.02 -5.89
CA SER A 196 11.63 -11.98 -4.84
C SER A 196 12.79 -12.14 -3.87
N VAL A 197 12.51 -12.48 -2.61
CA VAL A 197 13.55 -12.68 -1.58
C VAL A 197 14.56 -13.77 -1.95
N THR A 198 14.16 -14.73 -2.78
CA THR A 198 15.01 -15.83 -3.27
C THR A 198 15.74 -15.53 -4.57
N ASP A 199 15.54 -14.36 -5.15
CA ASP A 199 16.12 -14.01 -6.44
C ASP A 199 17.58 -13.55 -6.31
N ILE A 200 18.24 -13.52 -7.47
CA ILE A 200 19.60 -12.98 -7.63
C ILE A 200 19.49 -11.47 -7.87
N ILE A 201 20.36 -10.70 -7.23
CA ILE A 201 20.47 -9.25 -7.45
C ILE A 201 20.83 -9.01 -8.93
N PRO A 202 20.02 -8.22 -9.67
CA PRO A 202 20.16 -8.12 -11.11
C PRO A 202 21.49 -7.47 -11.53
N ASP A 203 22.03 -7.94 -12.65
CA ASP A 203 23.17 -7.30 -13.31
C ASP A 203 22.68 -6.08 -14.11
N PRO A 204 23.24 -4.87 -13.92
CA PRO A 204 22.88 -3.73 -14.74
C PRO A 204 22.96 -4.00 -16.26
N ALA A 205 23.85 -4.89 -16.70
CA ALA A 205 23.96 -5.30 -18.09
C ALA A 205 22.72 -6.03 -18.62
N SER A 206 21.87 -6.61 -17.76
CA SER A 206 20.63 -7.28 -18.18
C SER A 206 19.50 -6.30 -18.53
N PHE A 207 19.60 -5.03 -18.14
CA PHE A 207 18.60 -4.02 -18.49
C PHE A 207 18.86 -3.48 -19.90
N THR A 208 17.81 -3.48 -20.73
CA THR A 208 17.87 -2.98 -22.11
C THR A 208 17.72 -1.46 -22.19
N ASP A 209 16.95 -0.85 -21.29
CA ASP A 209 16.81 0.60 -21.17
C ASP A 209 18.08 1.22 -20.54
N PRO A 210 18.78 2.13 -21.23
CA PRO A 210 19.93 2.84 -20.67
C PRO A 210 19.63 3.61 -19.36
N VAL A 211 18.41 4.11 -19.18
CA VAL A 211 17.99 4.84 -17.97
C VAL A 211 17.86 3.88 -16.80
N GLU A 212 17.21 2.73 -17.01
CA GLU A 212 17.08 1.69 -15.98
C GLU A 212 18.44 1.10 -15.61
N ARG A 213 19.30 0.83 -16.62
CA ARG A 213 20.69 0.39 -16.39
C ARG A 213 21.45 1.37 -15.51
N ALA A 214 21.47 2.65 -15.86
CA ALA A 214 22.15 3.67 -15.08
C ALA A 214 21.56 3.82 -13.67
N SER A 215 20.25 3.63 -13.52
CA SER A 215 19.57 3.60 -12.21
C SER A 215 19.99 2.40 -11.38
N ALA A 216 20.11 1.21 -11.98
CA ALA A 216 20.57 -0.02 -11.33
C ALA A 216 22.04 0.09 -10.88
N GLU A 217 22.93 0.62 -11.73
CA GLU A 217 24.35 0.85 -11.38
C GLU A 217 24.48 1.76 -10.16
N LYS A 218 23.74 2.88 -10.14
CA LYS A 218 23.71 3.81 -9.00
C LYS A 218 23.14 3.18 -7.75
N ALA A 219 22.08 2.38 -7.88
CA ALA A 219 21.45 1.69 -6.76
C ALA A 219 22.42 0.68 -6.12
N LEU A 220 23.10 -0.15 -6.93
CA LEU A 220 24.09 -1.11 -6.41
C LEU A 220 25.24 -0.39 -5.70
N ALA A 221 25.76 0.69 -6.30
CA ALA A 221 26.84 1.47 -5.71
C ALA A 221 26.42 2.13 -4.38
N TYR A 222 25.21 2.69 -4.30
CA TYR A 222 24.69 3.32 -3.09
C TYR A 222 24.40 2.30 -1.98
N MET A 223 23.75 1.18 -2.34
CA MET A 223 23.38 0.14 -1.38
C MET A 223 24.58 -0.73 -0.97
N GLY A 224 25.71 -0.63 -1.67
CA GLY A 224 26.89 -1.47 -1.44
C GLY A 224 26.66 -2.94 -1.84
N LEU A 225 25.77 -3.19 -2.79
CA LEU A 225 25.39 -4.52 -3.26
C LEU A 225 26.22 -4.96 -4.47
N LYS A 226 26.41 -6.27 -4.60
CA LYS A 226 27.03 -6.90 -5.76
C LYS A 226 25.96 -7.57 -6.62
N SER A 227 25.96 -7.30 -7.91
CA SER A 227 25.11 -8.01 -8.87
C SER A 227 25.51 -9.48 -8.98
N GLY A 228 24.57 -10.33 -9.41
CA GLY A 228 24.81 -11.76 -9.64
C GLY A 228 24.90 -12.60 -8.37
N VAL A 229 24.66 -12.01 -7.19
CA VAL A 229 24.66 -12.69 -5.89
C VAL A 229 23.21 -12.92 -5.43
N PRO A 230 22.88 -14.10 -4.86
CA PRO A 230 21.58 -14.31 -4.21
C PRO A 230 21.32 -13.26 -3.13
N LEU A 231 20.12 -12.71 -3.07
CA LEU A 231 19.79 -11.71 -2.05
C LEU A 231 19.92 -12.28 -0.63
N THR A 232 19.66 -13.58 -0.45
CA THR A 232 19.81 -14.29 0.83
C THR A 232 21.23 -14.30 1.37
N ASP A 233 22.24 -14.00 0.55
CA ASP A 233 23.64 -13.95 0.96
C ASP A 233 24.05 -12.54 1.45
N VAL A 234 23.14 -11.56 1.38
CA VAL A 234 23.37 -10.20 1.87
C VAL A 234 23.21 -10.16 3.38
N ALA A 235 24.27 -9.72 4.08
CA ALA A 235 24.22 -9.51 5.52
C ALA A 235 23.33 -8.32 5.88
N ILE A 236 22.62 -8.42 7.01
CA ILE A 236 21.75 -7.38 7.53
C ILE A 236 22.33 -6.82 8.82
N ASP A 237 22.52 -5.51 8.90
CA ASP A 237 22.98 -4.83 10.13
C ASP A 237 21.82 -4.29 10.98
N LYS A 238 20.72 -3.92 10.32
CA LYS A 238 19.57 -3.27 10.95
C LYS A 238 18.26 -3.83 10.42
N VAL A 239 17.34 -4.06 11.33
CA VAL A 239 15.96 -4.45 11.06
C VAL A 239 15.04 -3.40 11.65
N PHE A 240 14.11 -2.89 10.85
CA PHE A 240 13.10 -1.93 11.29
C PHE A 240 11.72 -2.48 10.94
N ILE A 241 10.86 -2.66 11.94
CA ILE A 241 9.49 -3.14 11.81
C ILE A 241 8.56 -2.01 12.28
N GLY A 242 7.77 -1.45 11.38
CA GLY A 242 6.90 -0.32 11.67
C GLY A 242 6.70 0.58 10.45
N SER A 243 6.52 1.88 10.70
CA SER A 243 6.13 2.95 9.74
C SER A 243 4.62 3.06 9.47
N CYS A 244 4.20 4.11 8.75
CA CYS A 244 2.80 4.30 8.38
C CYS A 244 2.22 3.16 7.52
N THR A 245 3.08 2.39 6.86
CA THR A 245 2.67 1.29 5.97
C THR A 245 2.36 -0.01 6.72
N ASN A 246 3.21 -0.40 7.69
CA ASN A 246 3.13 -1.69 8.40
C ASN A 246 3.49 -1.58 9.89
N SER A 247 2.66 -0.87 10.66
CA SER A 247 2.84 -0.72 12.12
C SER A 247 1.56 -0.98 12.92
N ARG A 248 0.55 -1.56 12.26
CA ARG A 248 -0.74 -1.89 12.88
C ARG A 248 -0.62 -3.17 13.68
N ILE A 249 -1.58 -3.43 14.55
CA ILE A 249 -1.50 -4.56 15.48
C ILE A 249 -1.39 -5.92 14.76
N GLU A 250 -2.06 -6.10 13.61
CA GLU A 250 -1.94 -7.31 12.80
C GLU A 250 -0.52 -7.48 12.24
N ASP A 251 0.11 -6.40 11.76
CA ASP A 251 1.49 -6.45 11.25
C ASP A 251 2.46 -6.89 12.35
N LEU A 252 2.33 -6.30 13.54
CA LEU A 252 3.20 -6.61 14.67
C LEU A 252 2.98 -8.03 15.20
N ARG A 253 1.74 -8.53 15.16
CA ARG A 253 1.44 -9.92 15.51
C ARG A 253 2.05 -10.89 14.49
N ALA A 254 1.95 -10.61 13.20
CA ALA A 254 2.58 -11.43 12.16
C ALA A 254 4.10 -11.49 12.35
N ALA A 255 4.75 -10.36 12.59
CA ALA A 255 6.17 -10.31 12.89
C ALA A 255 6.53 -11.07 14.18
N ALA A 256 5.70 -10.96 15.22
CA ALA A 256 5.92 -11.64 16.50
C ALA A 256 5.82 -13.16 16.38
N GLU A 257 4.89 -13.69 15.57
CA GLU A 257 4.78 -15.14 15.34
C GLU A 257 6.03 -15.70 14.65
N ILE A 258 6.63 -14.96 13.71
CA ILE A 258 7.90 -15.36 13.08
C ILE A 258 9.07 -15.28 14.08
N ALA A 259 9.10 -14.23 14.92
CA ALA A 259 10.17 -14.02 15.88
C ALA A 259 10.09 -14.94 17.12
N LYS A 260 8.97 -15.63 17.32
CA LYS A 260 8.69 -16.40 18.53
C LYS A 260 9.71 -17.53 18.72
N GLY A 261 10.40 -17.49 19.86
CA GLY A 261 11.45 -18.47 20.20
C GLY A 261 12.80 -18.19 19.54
N CYS A 262 12.90 -17.18 18.69
CA CYS A 262 14.13 -16.74 18.05
C CYS A 262 14.79 -15.60 18.84
N LYS A 263 16.06 -15.33 18.54
CA LYS A 263 16.79 -14.16 19.03
C LYS A 263 17.35 -13.39 17.84
N VAL A 264 17.44 -12.07 17.99
CA VAL A 264 18.15 -11.21 17.04
C VAL A 264 19.61 -11.67 16.97
N ALA A 265 20.14 -11.81 15.76
CA ALA A 265 21.51 -12.27 15.54
C ALA A 265 22.53 -11.29 16.15
N PRO A 266 23.71 -11.78 16.62
CA PRO A 266 24.76 -10.90 17.13
C PRO A 266 25.15 -9.83 16.13
N GLY A 267 25.25 -8.58 16.59
CA GLY A 267 25.61 -7.43 15.75
C GLY A 267 24.44 -6.77 15.02
N VAL A 268 23.26 -7.40 14.98
CA VAL A 268 22.06 -6.84 14.34
C VAL A 268 21.27 -5.98 15.31
N GLN A 269 20.90 -4.77 14.90
CA GLN A 269 19.97 -3.93 15.65
C GLN A 269 18.54 -4.11 15.12
N ALA A 270 17.61 -4.57 15.94
CA ALA A 270 16.20 -4.64 15.59
C ALA A 270 15.39 -3.56 16.33
N LEU A 271 14.57 -2.84 15.58
CA LEU A 271 13.68 -1.79 16.09
C LEU A 271 12.23 -2.13 15.72
N VAL A 272 11.32 -1.97 16.68
CA VAL A 272 9.87 -2.13 16.47
C VAL A 272 9.19 -0.83 16.85
N VAL A 273 8.44 -0.24 15.92
CA VAL A 273 7.77 1.05 16.08
C VAL A 273 6.27 0.88 15.80
N PRO A 274 5.41 0.84 16.83
CA PRO A 274 3.97 0.75 16.65
C PRO A 274 3.40 2.05 16.08
N GLY A 275 2.29 1.94 15.33
CA GLY A 275 1.68 3.07 14.63
C GLY A 275 0.85 3.97 15.52
N SER A 276 0.32 3.43 16.61
CA SER A 276 -0.53 4.12 17.59
C SER A 276 -0.38 3.43 18.97
N GLY A 277 -0.93 4.09 20.01
CA GLY A 277 -0.92 3.61 21.40
C GLY A 277 -2.23 2.96 21.82
#